data_AF-A0A2V2PW58-F1
#
_entry.id   AF-A0A2V2PW58-F1
#
_cell.length_a   1.000
_cell.length_b   1.000
_cell.length_c   1.000
_cell.angle_alpha   90.00
_cell.angle_beta   90.00
_cell.angle_gamma   90.00
#
_symmetry.space_group_name_H-M   'P 1'
#
loop_
_entity.id
_entity.type
_entity.pdbx_description
1 polymer ?
#
loop_
_entity_poly.entity_id
_entity_poly.type
_entity_poly.pdbx_seq_one_letter_code
_entity_poly.pdbx_strand_id
1 'polypeptide(L)'
;LVLAAADPANAYGAALPWPESPDGAGHKPGRKAGALVVLVDGELTLYMERGGKSLLAWPSDPESPALLAAAEALAAAARAGTLGTVTVERTNGVSALTSPLGRTLEAAGFLATPKGLRLRA
;
A
#
# COMPACT_ATOMS: atom_id res chain seq x y z
N LEU A 1 -4.37 -9.17 -5.03
CA LEU A 1 -3.75 -8.92 -6.35
C LEU A 1 -3.01 -7.58 -6.31
N VAL A 2 -1.76 -7.52 -6.78
CA VAL A 2 -0.99 -6.26 -6.91
C VAL A 2 -0.95 -5.86 -8.38
N LEU A 3 -1.27 -4.60 -8.68
CA LEU A 3 -1.22 -4.04 -10.04
C LEU A 3 -0.49 -2.70 -10.03
N ALA A 4 0.07 -2.33 -11.19
CA ALA A 4 0.40 -0.92 -11.40
C ALA A 4 -0.89 -0.09 -11.37
N ALA A 5 -0.86 1.09 -10.76
CA ALA A 5 -2.05 1.96 -10.71
C ALA A 5 -2.51 2.38 -12.12
N ALA A 6 -1.57 2.42 -13.08
CA ALA A 6 -1.83 2.69 -14.49
C ALA A 6 -2.19 1.45 -15.32
N ASP A 7 -2.20 0.25 -14.73
CA ASP A 7 -2.53 -1.01 -15.44
C ASP A 7 -3.96 -0.96 -15.99
N PRO A 8 -4.23 -1.39 -17.24
CA PRO A 8 -5.58 -1.47 -17.80
C PRO A 8 -6.56 -2.32 -16.96
N ALA A 9 -6.08 -3.32 -16.22
CA ALA A 9 -6.89 -4.15 -15.35
C ALA A 9 -7.31 -3.44 -14.04
N ASN A 10 -6.70 -2.32 -13.69
CA ASN A 10 -7.16 -1.50 -12.56
C ASN A 10 -8.38 -0.65 -12.98
N ALA A 11 -9.55 -0.98 -12.45
CA ALA A 11 -10.79 -0.26 -12.71
C ALA A 11 -10.85 1.13 -12.06
N TYR A 12 -10.12 1.34 -10.95
CA TYR A 12 -10.12 2.59 -10.19
C TYR A 12 -9.38 3.71 -10.94
N GLY A 13 -10.00 4.89 -11.00
CA GLY A 13 -9.52 6.01 -11.80
C GLY A 13 -9.81 5.86 -13.30
N ALA A 14 -10.68 4.93 -13.67
CA ALA A 14 -11.23 4.78 -15.02
C ALA A 14 -12.73 4.50 -14.96
N ALA A 15 -13.11 3.22 -14.83
CA ALA A 15 -14.51 2.82 -14.76
C ALA A 15 -15.11 3.08 -13.37
N LEU A 16 -14.29 3.01 -12.31
CA LEU A 16 -14.68 3.34 -10.95
C LEU A 16 -13.98 4.65 -10.51
N PRO A 17 -14.66 5.52 -9.77
CA PRO A 17 -14.00 6.64 -9.10
C PRO A 17 -13.02 6.10 -8.05
N TRP A 18 -12.00 6.89 -7.73
CA TRP A 18 -11.20 6.60 -6.54
C TRP A 18 -12.07 6.79 -5.29
N PRO A 19 -12.00 5.89 -4.30
CA PRO A 19 -12.66 6.12 -3.02
C PRO A 19 -12.08 7.36 -2.32
N GLU A 20 -12.85 7.91 -1.39
CA GLU A 20 -12.38 9.01 -0.55
C GLU A 20 -11.08 8.62 0.17
N SER A 21 -10.12 9.53 0.20
CA SER A 21 -8.82 9.23 0.82
C SER A 21 -8.99 9.09 2.33
N PRO A 22 -8.30 8.15 2.99
CA PRO A 22 -8.36 8.00 4.44
C PRO A 22 -8.03 9.30 5.17
N ASP A 23 -8.61 9.51 6.35
CA ASP A 23 -8.38 10.70 7.15
C ASP A 23 -6.88 10.96 7.40
N GLY A 24 -6.47 12.21 7.26
CA GLY A 24 -5.07 12.62 7.42
C GLY A 24 -4.15 12.26 6.25
N ALA A 25 -4.65 11.58 5.21
CA ALA A 25 -3.86 11.29 4.01
C ALA A 25 -3.35 12.57 3.33
N GLY A 26 -2.02 12.71 3.26
CA GLY A 26 -1.35 13.85 2.61
C GLY A 26 -1.36 13.81 1.07
N HIS A 27 -1.95 12.78 0.48
CA HIS A 27 -2.02 12.61 -0.97
C HIS A 27 -3.26 11.80 -1.36
N LYS A 28 -3.63 11.89 -2.64
CA LYS A 28 -4.76 11.16 -3.23
C LYS A 28 -4.25 10.07 -4.18
N PRO A 29 -4.95 8.93 -4.30
CA PRO A 29 -4.60 7.92 -5.28
C PRO A 29 -4.81 8.45 -6.71
N GLY A 30 -4.12 7.84 -7.67
CA GLY A 30 -4.23 8.19 -9.07
C GLY A 30 -3.52 7.20 -9.97
N ARG A 31 -3.89 7.17 -11.26
CA ARG A 31 -3.25 6.32 -12.28
C ARG A 31 -1.89 6.89 -12.68
N LYS A 32 -0.92 6.80 -11.77
CA LYS A 32 0.44 7.33 -11.93
C LYS A 32 1.42 6.19 -12.22
N ALA A 33 2.35 6.40 -13.16
CA ALA A 33 3.41 5.44 -13.43
C ALA A 33 4.26 5.19 -12.17
N GLY A 34 4.54 3.92 -11.89
CA GLY A 34 5.30 3.49 -10.71
C GLY A 34 4.52 3.51 -9.38
N ALA A 35 3.27 3.96 -9.36
CA ALA A 35 2.37 3.73 -8.24
C ALA A 35 1.71 2.34 -8.37
N LEU A 36 1.29 1.78 -7.24
CA LEU A 36 0.71 0.44 -7.16
C LEU A 36 -0.64 0.49 -6.45
N VAL A 37 -1.52 -0.43 -6.82
CA VAL A 37 -2.74 -0.74 -6.10
C VAL A 37 -2.72 -2.20 -5.67
N VAL A 38 -3.33 -2.46 -4.52
CA VAL A 38 -3.59 -3.82 -4.04
C VAL A 38 -5.08 -3.98 -3.89
N LEU A 39 -5.62 -4.94 -4.64
CA LEU A 39 -7.02 -5.33 -4.57
C LEU A 39 -7.14 -6.64 -3.78
N VAL A 40 -8.04 -6.68 -2.81
CA VAL A 40 -8.44 -7.89 -2.08
C VAL A 40 -9.90 -8.12 -2.39
N ASP A 41 -10.21 -9.30 -2.94
CA ASP A 41 -11.56 -9.66 -3.42
C ASP A 41 -12.19 -8.62 -4.37
N GLY A 42 -11.35 -7.93 -5.15
CA GLY A 42 -11.77 -6.89 -6.11
C GLY A 42 -11.83 -5.47 -5.53
N GLU A 43 -11.72 -5.32 -4.21
CA GLU A 43 -11.84 -4.03 -3.52
C GLU A 43 -10.48 -3.36 -3.29
N LEU A 44 -10.40 -2.04 -3.51
CA LEU A 44 -9.18 -1.28 -3.30
C LEU A 44 -8.82 -1.25 -1.82
N THR A 45 -7.74 -1.96 -1.47
CA THR A 45 -7.32 -2.11 -0.07
C THR A 45 -6.12 -1.23 0.23
N LEU A 46 -5.10 -1.24 -0.66
CA LEU A 46 -3.91 -0.40 -0.52
C LEU A 46 -3.62 0.35 -1.83
N TYR A 47 -3.10 1.57 -1.68
CA TYR A 47 -2.45 2.31 -2.75
C TYR A 47 -1.07 2.76 -2.27
N MET A 48 -0.05 2.52 -3.09
CA MET A 48 1.33 2.92 -2.79
C MET A 48 1.77 3.95 -3.83
N GLU A 49 2.23 5.12 -3.39
CA GLU A 49 2.79 6.09 -4.32
C GLU A 49 4.07 5.59 -4.97
N ARG A 50 4.42 6.22 -6.08
CA ARG A 50 5.70 6.00 -6.76
C ARG A 50 6.87 6.08 -5.77
N GLY A 51 7.72 5.06 -5.81
CA GLY A 51 8.89 4.94 -4.92
C GLY A 51 8.57 4.41 -3.52
N GLY A 52 7.29 4.15 -3.23
CA GLY A 52 6.84 3.40 -2.06
C GLY A 52 6.99 4.06 -0.70
N LYS A 53 7.23 5.39 -0.68
CA LYS A 53 7.40 6.16 0.56
C LYS A 53 6.13 6.36 1.35
N SER A 54 5.00 6.44 0.66
CA SER A 54 3.69 6.69 1.26
C SER A 54 2.71 5.62 0.81
N LEU A 55 1.86 5.21 1.74
CA LEU A 55 0.86 4.18 1.56
C LEU A 55 -0.49 4.70 2.05
N LEU A 56 -1.54 4.50 1.25
CA LEU A 56 -2.92 4.63 1.67
C LEU A 56 -3.49 3.24 1.92
N ALA A 57 -4.20 3.09 3.03
CA ALA A 57 -4.94 1.90 3.40
C ALA A 57 -6.38 2.30 3.75
N TRP A 58 -7.34 1.70 3.07
CA TRP A 58 -8.76 1.98 3.29
C TRP A 58 -9.38 1.26 4.50
N PRO A 59 -9.02 0.00 4.81
CA PRO A 59 -9.43 -0.59 6.08
C PRO A 59 -8.92 0.25 7.25
N SER A 60 -9.84 0.73 8.08
CA SER A 60 -9.54 1.53 9.28
C SER A 60 -9.11 0.66 10.46
N ASP A 61 -9.56 -0.60 10.49
CA ASP A 61 -9.16 -1.60 11.47
C ASP A 61 -7.77 -2.19 11.12
N PRO A 62 -6.75 -1.98 11.96
CA PRO A 62 -5.43 -2.57 11.74
C PRO A 62 -5.41 -4.11 11.77
N GLU A 63 -6.40 -4.73 12.42
CA GLU A 63 -6.54 -6.20 12.49
C GLU A 63 -7.37 -6.77 11.34
N SER A 64 -7.78 -5.92 10.38
CA SER A 64 -8.54 -6.34 9.21
C SER A 64 -7.79 -7.43 8.41
N PRO A 65 -8.44 -8.59 8.15
CA PRO A 65 -7.85 -9.64 7.31
C PRO A 65 -7.51 -9.16 5.90
N ALA A 66 -8.30 -8.23 5.35
CA ALA A 66 -8.04 -7.64 4.04
C ALA A 66 -6.75 -6.82 4.05
N LEU A 67 -6.51 -6.04 5.10
CA LEU A 67 -5.29 -5.25 5.24
C LEU A 67 -4.04 -6.15 5.31
N LEU A 68 -4.09 -7.23 6.10
CA LEU A 68 -3.00 -8.20 6.18
C LEU A 68 -2.74 -8.86 4.81
N ALA A 69 -3.79 -9.37 4.16
CA ALA A 69 -3.68 -9.98 2.84
C ALA A 69 -3.09 -9.02 1.79
N ALA A 70 -3.45 -7.74 1.85
CA ALA A 70 -2.90 -6.74 0.95
C ALA A 70 -1.42 -6.44 1.23
N ALA A 71 -1.03 -6.36 2.51
CA ALA A 71 0.37 -6.16 2.91
C ALA A 71 1.24 -7.37 2.51
N GLU A 72 0.74 -8.59 2.71
CA GLU A 72 1.40 -9.82 2.28
C GLU A 72 1.55 -9.90 0.76
N ALA A 73 0.54 -9.46 0.01
CA ALA A 73 0.61 -9.40 -1.45
C ALA A 73 1.71 -8.43 -1.93
N LEU A 74 1.87 -7.26 -1.29
CA LEU A 74 3.00 -6.36 -1.56
C LEU A 74 4.34 -7.03 -1.24
N ALA A 75 4.42 -7.70 -0.08
CA ALA A 75 5.61 -8.40 0.35
C ALA A 75 6.02 -9.50 -0.63
N ALA A 76 5.05 -10.28 -1.12
CA ALA A 76 5.25 -11.30 -2.14
C ALA A 76 5.72 -10.70 -3.47
N ALA A 77 5.11 -9.59 -3.91
CA ALA A 77 5.50 -8.89 -5.13
C ALA A 77 6.95 -8.35 -5.07
N ALA A 78 7.37 -7.82 -3.91
CA ALA A 78 8.76 -7.42 -3.70
C ALA A 78 9.71 -8.60 -3.78
N ARG A 79 9.43 -9.71 -3.06
CA ARG A 79 10.24 -10.94 -3.11
C ARG A 79 10.33 -11.56 -4.50
N ALA A 80 9.30 -11.41 -5.32
CA ALA A 80 9.30 -11.83 -6.72
C ALA A 80 10.15 -10.91 -7.64
N GLY A 81 10.80 -9.88 -7.08
CA GLY A 81 11.62 -8.91 -7.82
C GLY A 81 10.84 -7.83 -8.56
N THR A 82 9.50 -7.83 -8.48
CA THR A 82 8.66 -6.91 -9.28
C THR A 82 8.60 -5.49 -8.72
N LEU A 83 8.79 -5.31 -7.40
CA LEU A 83 8.80 -4.00 -6.73
C LEU A 83 10.19 -3.42 -6.46
N GLY A 84 11.22 -4.27 -6.36
CA GLY A 84 12.51 -3.89 -5.78
C GLY A 84 12.41 -3.58 -4.28
N THR A 85 13.39 -2.85 -3.75
CA THR A 85 13.38 -2.42 -2.33
C THR A 85 12.50 -1.20 -2.15
N VAL A 86 11.57 -1.26 -1.20
CA VAL A 86 10.65 -0.18 -0.83
C VAL A 86 10.82 0.18 0.64
N THR A 87 10.73 1.46 0.99
CA THR A 87 10.65 1.91 2.38
C THR A 87 9.45 2.80 2.57
N VAL A 88 8.45 2.31 3.30
CA VAL A 88 7.24 3.04 3.66
C VAL A 88 7.58 3.95 4.85
N GLU A 89 7.58 5.25 4.61
CA GLU A 89 7.83 6.28 5.61
C GLU A 89 6.50 6.73 6.25
N ARG A 90 5.39 6.70 5.50
CA ARG A 90 4.06 7.10 5.99
C ARG A 90 2.94 6.17 5.54
N THR A 91 1.96 5.97 6.41
CA THR A 91 0.70 5.27 6.12
C THR A 91 -0.47 6.17 6.51
N ASN A 92 -1.40 6.46 5.59
CA ASN A 92 -2.52 7.39 5.81
C ASN A 92 -2.08 8.73 6.40
N GLY A 93 -0.92 9.21 5.97
CA GLY A 93 -0.36 10.47 6.46
C GLY A 93 0.18 10.43 7.90
N VAL A 94 0.30 9.27 8.56
CA VAL A 94 1.01 9.09 9.84
C VAL A 94 2.36 8.42 9.59
N SER A 95 3.38 8.69 10.42
CA SER A 95 4.66 7.97 10.36
C SER A 95 4.43 6.46 10.45
N ALA A 96 5.02 5.69 9.53
CA ALA A 96 4.81 4.24 9.45
C ALA A 96 5.26 3.51 10.72
N LEU A 97 6.29 4.01 11.42
CA LEU A 97 6.81 3.42 12.66
C LEU A 97 5.86 3.58 13.86
N THR A 98 4.98 4.59 13.83
CA THR A 98 4.04 4.88 14.92
C THR A 98 2.59 4.72 14.50
N SER A 99 2.35 4.29 13.26
CA SER A 99 1.02 4.11 12.73
C SER A 99 0.38 2.85 13.32
N PRO A 100 -0.94 2.86 13.57
CA PRO A 100 -1.69 1.64 13.88
C PRO A 100 -1.47 0.52 12.85
N LEU A 101 -1.27 0.88 11.58
CA LEU A 101 -1.05 -0.04 10.46
C LEU A 101 0.38 -0.64 10.44
N GLY A 102 1.29 -0.10 11.25
CA GLY A 102 2.69 -0.52 11.29
C GLY A 102 2.84 -1.99 11.66
N ARG A 103 2.08 -2.47 12.64
CA ARG A 103 2.10 -3.87 13.09
C ARG A 103 1.69 -4.85 11.98
N THR A 104 0.68 -4.48 11.20
CA THR A 104 0.19 -5.31 10.07
C THR A 104 1.23 -5.39 8.96
N LEU A 105 1.91 -4.29 8.66
CA LEU A 105 3.02 -4.27 7.72
C LEU A 105 4.21 -5.11 8.22
N GLU A 106 4.56 -5.00 9.51
CA GLU A 106 5.61 -5.82 10.12
C GLU A 106 5.27 -7.32 10.07
N ALA A 107 4.02 -7.69 10.38
CA ALA A 107 3.54 -9.06 10.29
C ALA A 107 3.64 -9.62 8.86
N ALA A 108 3.45 -8.78 7.83
CA ALA A 108 3.63 -9.13 6.43
C ALA A 108 5.12 -9.22 5.98
N GLY A 109 6.07 -8.90 6.87
CA GLY A 109 7.51 -9.02 6.63
C GLY A 109 8.22 -7.71 6.31
N PHE A 110 7.58 -6.55 6.56
CA PHE A 110 8.29 -5.27 6.53
C PHE A 110 9.18 -5.15 7.77
N LEU A 111 10.38 -4.59 7.61
CA LEU A 111 11.36 -4.46 8.67
C LEU A 111 11.53 -3.00 9.07
N ALA A 112 11.44 -2.71 10.36
CA ALA A 112 11.70 -1.37 10.88
C ALA A 112 13.13 -0.90 10.56
N THR A 113 13.23 0.35 10.13
CA THR A 113 14.48 1.09 9.93
C THR A 113 14.30 2.50 10.48
N PRO A 114 15.37 3.28 10.72
CA PRO A 114 15.24 4.65 11.18
C PRO A 114 14.41 5.56 10.26
N LYS A 115 14.31 5.22 8.96
CA LYS A 115 13.53 5.99 7.98
C LYS A 115 12.06 5.53 7.86
N GLY A 116 11.72 4.34 8.33
CA GLY A 116 10.40 3.75 8.10
C GLY A 116 10.43 2.21 8.01
N LEU A 117 9.34 1.64 7.53
CA LEU A 117 9.16 0.20 7.36
C LEU A 117 9.63 -0.22 5.97
N ARG A 118 10.69 -1.03 5.92
CA ARG A 118 11.34 -1.45 4.67
C ARG A 118 10.94 -2.85 4.27
N LEU A 119 10.53 -2.98 3.01
CA LEU A 119 10.35 -4.24 2.33
C LEU A 119 11.50 -4.45 1.34
N ARG A 120 12.11 -5.63 1.37
CA ARG A 120 13.22 -6.01 0.47
C ARG A 120 12.74 -7.03 -0.55
N ALA A 121 13.31 -6.93 -1.75
CA ALA A 121 13.24 -7.98 -2.76
C ALA A 121 14.12 -9.17 -2.36
#